data_AF-A0A922MXW2-F1
#
_entry.id   AF-A0A922MXW2-F1
#
_cell.length_a   1.000
_cell.length_b   1.000
_cell.length_c   1.000
_cell.angle_alpha   90.00
_cell.angle_beta   90.00
_cell.angle_gamma   90.00
#
_symmetry.space_group_name_H-M   'P 1'
#
loop_
_entity.id
_entity.type
_entity.pdbx_description
1 polymer ?
#
loop_
_entity_poly.entity_id
_entity_poly.type
_entity_poly.pdbx_seq_one_letter_code
_entity_poly.pdbx_strand_id
1 'polypeptide(L)'
;MIEFGNMFLIKSPYVSLFLYTGMIKTLLLQLTISLRLQLFYDAIKCGQDLSKRVLLYSECTDFQKKMCKNVRREHRASFRKLSACGLFYVDICHPLHLMSLLTNYTVVLLQFAFL
;
A
#
# COMPACT_ATOMS: atom_id res chain seq x y z
N MET A 1 4.08 -3.41 36.16
CA MET A 1 4.97 -4.59 36.25
C MET A 1 5.32 -5.21 34.89
N ILE A 2 4.76 -4.73 33.75
CA ILE A 2 5.13 -5.18 32.39
C ILE A 2 6.33 -4.38 31.83
N GLU A 3 6.58 -3.18 32.36
CA GLU A 3 7.60 -2.24 31.88
C GLU A 3 9.06 -2.68 32.13
N PHE A 4 9.34 -3.35 33.26
CA PHE A 4 10.71 -3.72 33.63
C PHE A 4 11.30 -4.88 32.80
N GLY A 5 10.48 -5.83 32.38
CA GLY A 5 10.91 -6.96 31.55
C GLY A 5 11.30 -6.55 30.13
N ASN A 6 10.54 -5.61 29.55
CA ASN A 6 10.84 -5.04 28.23
C ASN A 6 12.13 -4.20 28.25
N MET A 7 12.37 -3.46 29.34
CA MET A 7 13.59 -2.67 29.50
C MET A 7 14.87 -3.55 29.59
N PHE A 8 14.77 -4.74 30.18
CA PHE A 8 15.89 -5.69 30.27
C PHE A 8 16.14 -6.44 28.96
N LEU A 9 15.07 -6.79 28.22
CA LEU A 9 15.15 -7.43 26.91
C LEU A 9 15.74 -6.50 25.84
N ILE A 10 15.36 -5.21 25.84
CA ILE A 10 15.90 -4.20 24.90
C ILE A 10 17.39 -3.90 25.16
N LYS A 11 17.86 -4.06 26.41
CA LYS A 11 19.26 -3.82 26.80
C LYS A 11 20.23 -4.81 26.16
N SER A 12 19.78 -5.99 25.75
CA SER A 12 20.64 -6.95 25.04
C SER A 12 20.88 -6.45 23.61
N PRO A 13 22.15 -6.22 23.20
CA PRO A 13 22.45 -5.66 21.89
C PRO A 13 21.95 -6.55 20.74
N TYR A 14 21.88 -7.86 20.95
CA TYR A 14 21.37 -8.82 19.97
C TYR A 14 19.87 -8.71 19.74
N VAL A 15 19.09 -8.51 20.82
CA VAL A 15 17.63 -8.35 20.73
C VAL A 15 17.29 -7.05 20.03
N SER A 16 17.99 -5.97 20.38
CA SER A 16 17.85 -4.67 19.71
C SER A 16 18.13 -4.77 18.21
N LEU A 17 19.25 -5.38 17.80
CA LEU A 17 19.60 -5.58 16.39
C LEU A 17 18.54 -6.40 15.64
N PHE A 18 18.03 -7.47 16.26
CA PHE A 18 16.97 -8.30 15.69
C PHE A 18 15.68 -7.50 15.46
N LEU A 19 15.26 -6.69 16.44
CA LEU A 19 14.08 -5.84 16.32
C LEU A 19 14.23 -4.81 15.20
N TYR A 20 15.36 -4.10 15.13
CA TYR A 20 15.63 -3.15 14.05
C TYR A 20 15.61 -3.82 12.68
N THR A 21 16.24 -4.98 12.54
CA THR A 21 16.26 -5.75 11.30
C THR A 21 14.83 -6.18 10.91
N GLY A 22 14.02 -6.61 11.88
CA GLY A 22 12.62 -6.96 11.68
C GLY A 22 11.79 -5.77 11.20
N MET A 23 11.95 -4.60 11.81
CA MET A 23 11.24 -3.38 11.41
C MET A 23 11.61 -2.95 9.99
N ILE A 24 12.92 -2.90 9.67
CA ILE A 24 13.40 -2.56 8.33
C ILE A 24 12.84 -3.54 7.30
N LYS A 25 12.87 -4.84 7.59
CA LYS A 25 12.31 -5.87 6.70
C LYS A 25 10.82 -5.66 6.44
N THR A 26 10.03 -5.37 7.47
CA THR A 26 8.59 -5.11 7.34
C THR A 26 8.33 -3.85 6.50
N LEU A 27 9.09 -2.78 6.70
CA LEU A 27 8.97 -1.56 5.90
C LEU A 27 9.31 -1.79 4.43
N LEU A 28 10.40 -2.51 4.15
CA LEU A 28 10.79 -2.88 2.78
C LEU A 28 9.73 -3.75 2.10
N LEU A 29 9.15 -4.70 2.83
CA LEU A 29 8.08 -5.55 2.33
C LEU A 29 6.83 -4.72 2.00
N GLN A 30 6.41 -3.83 2.90
CA GLN A 30 5.26 -2.95 2.68
C GLN A 30 5.47 -2.03 1.48
N LEU A 31 6.67 -1.46 1.32
CA LEU A 31 7.01 -0.64 0.16
C LEU A 31 6.96 -1.46 -1.14
N THR A 32 7.54 -2.66 -1.14
CA THR A 32 7.56 -3.55 -2.32
C THR A 32 6.15 -3.94 -2.76
N ILE A 33 5.29 -4.30 -1.81
CA ILE A 33 3.89 -4.65 -2.08
C ILE A 33 3.17 -3.44 -2.66
N SER A 34 3.32 -2.26 -2.05
CA SER A 34 2.66 -1.04 -2.49
C SER A 34 3.07 -0.64 -3.92
N LEU A 35 4.36 -0.75 -4.25
CA LEU A 35 4.88 -0.49 -5.60
C LEU A 35 4.34 -1.48 -6.64
N ARG A 36 4.33 -2.78 -6.32
CA ARG A 36 3.80 -3.79 -7.25
C ARG A 36 2.31 -3.62 -7.48
N LEU A 37 1.56 -3.26 -6.44
CA LEU A 37 0.13 -2.95 -6.56
C LEU A 37 -0.13 -1.73 -7.43
N GLN A 38 0.67 -0.67 -7.29
CA GLN A 38 0.56 0.50 -8.16
C GLN A 38 0.74 0.11 -9.62
N LEU A 39 1.81 -0.59 -9.96
CA LEU A 39 2.09 -1.00 -11.34
C LEU A 39 0.94 -1.84 -11.91
N PHE A 40 0.36 -2.72 -11.09
CA PHE A 40 -0.82 -3.48 -11.45
C PHE A 40 -2.05 -2.58 -11.70
N TYR A 41 -2.29 -1.58 -10.85
CA TYR A 41 -3.39 -0.62 -11.02
C TYR A 41 -3.21 0.26 -12.27
N ASP A 42 -2.00 0.69 -12.56
CA ASP A 42 -1.69 1.47 -13.76
C ASP A 42 -1.89 0.64 -15.03
N ALA A 43 -1.47 -0.63 -15.03
CA ALA A 43 -1.72 -1.56 -16.14
C ALA A 43 -3.21 -1.78 -16.38
N ILE A 44 -4.00 -1.99 -15.32
CA ILE A 44 -5.45 -2.13 -15.41
C ILE A 44 -6.10 -0.84 -15.94
N LYS A 45 -5.68 0.32 -15.43
CA LYS A 45 -6.19 1.61 -15.85
C LYS A 45 -5.91 1.85 -17.34
N CYS A 46 -4.71 1.51 -17.80
CA CYS A 46 -4.36 1.56 -19.22
C CYS A 46 -5.30 0.70 -20.07
N GLY A 47 -5.59 -0.53 -19.65
CA GLY A 47 -6.56 -1.40 -20.32
C GLY A 47 -7.99 -0.82 -20.36
N GLN A 48 -8.43 -0.18 -19.27
CA GLN A 48 -9.72 0.52 -19.23
C GLN A 48 -9.75 1.72 -20.19
N ASP A 49 -8.69 2.52 -20.22
CA ASP A 49 -8.60 3.69 -21.09
C ASP A 49 -8.57 3.29 -22.57
N LEU A 50 -7.85 2.22 -22.92
CA LEU A 50 -7.89 1.63 -24.26
C LEU A 50 -9.30 1.16 -24.63
N SER A 51 -9.96 0.41 -23.76
CA SER A 51 -11.34 -0.05 -24.00
C SER A 51 -12.33 1.10 -24.20
N LYS A 52 -12.12 2.22 -23.50
CA LYS A 52 -12.92 3.45 -23.63
C LYS A 52 -12.64 4.15 -24.96
N ARG A 53 -11.37 4.26 -25.37
CA ARG A 53 -10.99 4.85 -26.67
C ARG A 53 -11.57 4.05 -27.84
N VAL A 54 -11.49 2.72 -27.78
CA VAL A 54 -12.09 1.82 -28.78
C VAL A 54 -13.61 2.01 -28.85
N LEU A 55 -14.27 2.25 -27.72
CA LEU A 55 -15.72 2.49 -27.74
C LEU A 55 -16.12 3.84 -28.38
N LEU A 56 -15.26 4.85 -28.28
CA LEU A 56 -15.56 6.23 -28.66
C LEU A 56 -15.13 6.59 -30.08
N TYR A 57 -13.99 6.06 -30.55
CA TYR A 57 -13.30 6.62 -31.72
C TYR A 57 -13.05 5.61 -32.84
N SER A 58 -13.24 4.30 -32.63
CA SER A 58 -12.96 3.34 -33.69
C SER A 58 -14.22 2.87 -34.41
N GLU A 59 -14.10 2.69 -35.72
CA GLU A 59 -15.01 1.91 -36.56
C GLU A 59 -14.87 0.40 -36.25
N CYS A 60 -15.04 0.05 -34.98
CA CYS A 60 -14.94 -1.33 -34.52
C CYS A 60 -16.25 -2.08 -34.74
N THR A 61 -16.13 -3.38 -34.95
CA THR A 61 -17.28 -4.29 -35.07
C THR A 61 -18.08 -4.31 -33.77
N ASP A 62 -19.37 -4.62 -33.86
CA ASP A 62 -20.22 -4.74 -32.68
C ASP A 62 -19.71 -5.78 -31.67
N PHE A 63 -19.01 -6.80 -32.16
CA PHE A 63 -18.33 -7.79 -31.33
C PHE A 63 -17.23 -7.17 -30.46
N GLN A 64 -16.35 -6.34 -31.06
CA GLN A 64 -15.29 -5.64 -30.33
C GLN A 64 -15.86 -4.65 -29.30
N LYS A 65 -16.93 -3.94 -29.65
CA LYS A 65 -17.65 -3.04 -28.72
C LYS A 65 -18.28 -3.82 -27.56
N LYS A 66 -18.88 -4.98 -27.82
CA LYS A 66 -19.47 -5.86 -26.79
C LYS A 66 -18.39 -6.40 -25.85
N MET A 67 -17.25 -6.83 -26.38
CA MET A 67 -16.10 -7.27 -25.59
C MET A 67 -15.59 -6.15 -24.67
N CYS A 68 -15.35 -4.95 -25.20
CA CYS A 68 -14.90 -3.80 -24.38
C CYS A 68 -15.90 -3.44 -23.28
N LYS A 69 -17.21 -3.46 -23.58
CA LYS A 69 -18.26 -3.25 -22.57
C LYS A 69 -18.25 -4.32 -21.48
N ASN A 70 -18.03 -5.58 -21.83
CA ASN A 70 -17.97 -6.67 -20.87
C ASN A 70 -16.73 -6.57 -19.97
N VAL A 71 -15.56 -6.26 -20.52
CA VAL A 71 -14.34 -6.02 -19.72
C VAL A 71 -14.52 -4.87 -18.73
N ARG A 72 -15.16 -3.78 -19.14
CA ARG A 72 -15.50 -2.66 -18.23
C ARG A 72 -16.49 -3.07 -17.15
N ARG A 73 -17.49 -3.88 -17.48
CA ARG A 73 -18.48 -4.39 -16.51
C ARG A 73 -17.84 -5.30 -15.48
N GLU A 74 -17.02 -6.24 -15.94
CA GLU A 74 -16.30 -7.17 -15.07
C GLU A 74 -15.36 -6.41 -14.12
N HIS A 75 -14.59 -5.47 -14.65
CA HIS A 75 -13.77 -4.59 -13.82
C HIS A 75 -14.61 -3.84 -12.79
N ARG A 76 -15.75 -3.25 -13.17
CA ARG A 76 -16.60 -2.53 -12.19
C ARG A 76 -17.19 -3.46 -11.11
N ALA A 77 -17.50 -4.71 -11.45
CA ALA A 77 -18.12 -5.67 -10.55
C ALA A 77 -17.10 -6.33 -9.61
N SER A 78 -15.91 -6.63 -10.11
CA SER A 78 -14.91 -7.49 -9.46
C SER A 78 -13.69 -6.72 -8.95
N PHE A 79 -13.28 -5.64 -9.63
CA PHE A 79 -12.11 -4.88 -9.23
C PHE A 79 -12.41 -3.99 -8.02
N ARG A 80 -11.71 -4.27 -6.93
CA ARG A 80 -11.60 -3.40 -5.76
C ARG A 80 -10.13 -3.11 -5.52
N LYS A 81 -9.77 -1.82 -5.34
CA LYS A 81 -8.45 -1.48 -4.82
C LYS A 81 -8.23 -2.20 -3.49
N LEU A 82 -7.02 -2.68 -3.27
CA LEU A 82 -6.67 -3.46 -2.10
C LEU A 82 -6.76 -2.54 -0.88
N SER A 83 -7.59 -2.95 0.07
CA SER A 83 -7.84 -2.21 1.30
C SER A 83 -7.19 -2.97 2.46
N ALA A 84 -6.24 -2.37 3.15
CA ALA A 84 -5.70 -2.88 4.40
C ALA A 84 -6.82 -2.89 5.45
N CYS A 85 -7.30 -4.09 5.79
CA CYS A 85 -8.41 -4.33 6.74
C CYS A 85 -9.69 -3.54 6.47
N GLY A 86 -9.89 -3.03 5.25
CA GLY A 86 -11.03 -2.16 4.90
C GLY A 86 -10.91 -0.71 5.40
N LEU A 87 -9.87 -0.36 6.15
CA LEU A 87 -9.67 0.98 6.70
C LEU A 87 -8.89 1.91 5.76
N PHE A 88 -7.88 1.37 5.07
CA PHE A 88 -6.98 2.18 4.24
C PHE A 88 -6.79 1.53 2.88
N TYR A 89 -6.90 2.33 1.80
CA TYR A 89 -6.44 1.88 0.50
C TYR A 89 -4.92 1.78 0.52
N VAL A 90 -4.39 0.63 0.08
CA VAL A 90 -2.96 0.44 -0.06
C VAL A 90 -2.52 1.21 -1.30
N ASP A 91 -2.04 2.42 -1.05
CA ASP A 91 -1.46 3.32 -2.03
C ASP A 91 0.05 3.48 -1.76
N ILE A 92 0.81 3.96 -2.73
CA ILE A 92 2.27 4.11 -2.62
C ILE A 92 2.63 5.11 -1.53
N CYS A 93 1.75 6.08 -1.30
CA CYS A 93 1.89 7.05 -0.23
C CYS A 93 1.58 6.45 1.15
N HIS A 94 0.94 5.28 1.24
CA HIS A 94 0.59 4.66 2.52
C HIS A 94 1.80 4.42 3.45
N PRO A 95 2.91 3.80 3.00
CA PRO A 95 4.13 3.71 3.81
C PRO A 95 4.72 5.09 4.17
N LEU A 96 4.64 6.09 3.30
CA LEU A 96 5.13 7.44 3.60
C LEU A 96 4.32 8.13 4.70
N HIS A 97 2.98 8.03 4.64
CA HIS A 97 2.10 8.55 5.69
C HIS A 97 2.33 7.85 7.02
N LEU A 98 2.54 6.54 7.01
CA LEU A 98 2.85 5.76 8.20
C LEU A 98 4.18 6.21 8.84
N MET A 99 5.22 6.42 8.02
CA MET A 99 6.52 6.92 8.51
C MET A 99 6.43 8.35 9.03
N SER A 100 5.67 9.23 8.37
CA SER A 100 5.43 10.59 8.88
C SER A 100 4.73 10.57 10.24
N LEU A 101 3.71 9.74 10.39
CA LEU A 101 3.01 9.56 11.66
C LEU A 101 3.98 9.06 12.74
N LEU A 102 4.72 7.99 12.46
CA LEU A 102 5.68 7.40 13.40
C LEU A 102 6.72 8.42 13.86
N THR A 103 7.31 9.18 12.93
CA THR A 103 8.29 10.22 13.24
C THR A 103 7.69 11.31 14.11
N ASN A 104 6.49 11.79 13.80
CA ASN A 104 5.83 12.83 14.60
C ASN A 104 5.57 12.36 16.03
N TYR A 105 5.00 11.17 16.23
CA TYR A 105 4.81 10.60 17.56
C TYR A 105 6.14 10.38 18.30
N THR A 106 7.16 9.91 17.59
CA THR A 106 8.50 9.71 18.17
C THR A 106 9.07 11.03 18.66
N VAL A 107 9.01 12.10 17.87
CA VAL A 107 9.46 13.44 18.25
C VAL A 107 8.72 13.95 19.49
N VAL A 108 7.39 13.81 19.54
CA VAL A 108 6.58 14.22 20.69
C VAL A 108 6.98 13.43 21.95
N LEU A 109 7.17 12.12 21.84
CA LEU A 109 7.62 11.29 22.97
C LEU A 109 9.02 11.68 23.43
N LEU A 110 9.93 11.99 22.50
CA LEU A 110 11.27 12.48 22.83
C LEU A 110 11.21 13.83 23.54
N GLN A 111 10.33 14.74 23.11
CA GLN A 111 10.11 16.00 23.81
C GLN A 111 9.67 15.77 25.25
N PHE A 112 8.69 14.90 25.51
CA PHE A 112 8.28 14.56 26.88
C PHE A 112 9.35 13.84 27.72
N ALA A 113 10.31 13.17 27.08
CA ALA A 113 11.37 12.45 27.78
C ALA A 113 12.56 13.34 28.17
N PHE A 114 12.84 14.39 27.39
CA PHE A 114 14.02 15.24 27.54
C PHE A 114 13.73 16.69 27.94
N LEU A 115 12.49 17.16 27.76
CA LEU A 115 12.00 18.48 28.16
C LEU A 115 11.14 18.36 29.42
#